data_AF-A0A7Y3EIS5-F1
#
_entry.id   AF-A0A7Y3EIS5-F1
#
_cell.length_a   1.000
_cell.length_b   1.000
_cell.length_c   1.000
_cell.angle_alpha   90.00
_cell.angle_beta   90.00
_cell.angle_gamma   90.00
#
_symmetry.space_group_name_H-M   'P 1'
#
loop_
_entity.id
_entity.type
_entity.pdbx_description
1 polymer ?
#
loop_
_entity_poly.entity_id
_entity_poly.type
_entity_poly.pdbx_seq_one_letter_code
_entity_poly.pdbx_strand_id
1 'polypeptide(L)'
;AIERKLKQEQESLEYEFRLVTASKEAEKVIIEAQGKADANRILSASLTDKILQDKGIEATTKLAESPNSKVVIIGSGKDGLPIILGDQ
;
A
#
# COMPACT_ATOMS: atom_id res chain seq x y z
N ALA A 1 -9.03 -34.10 43.49
CA ALA A 1 -10.20 -33.84 42.62
C ALA A 1 -10.33 -32.35 42.27
N ILE A 2 -10.12 -31.43 43.22
CA ILE A 2 -10.28 -29.98 43.02
C ILE A 2 -9.24 -29.38 42.06
N GLU A 3 -7.96 -29.76 42.15
CA GLU A 3 -6.91 -29.27 41.24
C GLU A 3 -7.17 -29.60 39.75
N ARG A 4 -7.75 -30.76 39.44
CA ARG A 4 -8.09 -31.11 38.05
C ARG A 4 -9.18 -30.20 37.49
N LYS A 5 -10.17 -29.87 38.32
CA LYS A 5 -11.28 -29.00 37.91
C LYS A 5 -10.78 -27.57 37.68
N LEU A 6 -9.92 -27.07 38.57
CA LEU A 6 -9.30 -25.75 38.43
C LEU A 6 -8.43 -25.65 37.17
N LYS A 7 -7.67 -26.71 36.85
CA LYS A 7 -6.85 -26.77 35.65
C LYS A 7 -7.68 -26.80 34.37
N GLN A 8 -8.76 -27.57 34.34
CA GLN A 8 -9.68 -27.61 33.20
C GLN A 8 -10.38 -26.27 32.95
N GLU A 9 -10.75 -25.54 34.01
CA GLU A 9 -11.31 -24.19 33.88
C GLU A 9 -10.30 -23.21 33.28
N GLN A 10 -9.04 -23.24 33.73
CA GLN A 10 -7.99 -22.41 33.12
C GLN A 10 -7.73 -22.75 31.65
N GLU A 11 -7.65 -24.04 31.31
CA GLU A 11 -7.45 -24.48 29.92
C GLU A 11 -8.62 -24.05 29.02
N SER A 12 -9.86 -24.10 29.51
CA SER A 12 -11.03 -23.62 28.77
C SER A 12 -10.99 -22.11 28.56
N LEU A 13 -10.66 -21.34 29.60
CA LEU A 13 -10.54 -19.88 29.51
C LEU A 13 -9.44 -19.46 28.54
N GLU A 14 -8.29 -20.16 28.57
CA GLU A 14 -7.20 -19.90 27.64
C GLU A 14 -7.60 -20.22 26.20
N TYR A 15 -8.31 -21.33 25.99
CA TYR A 15 -8.80 -21.71 24.66
C TYR A 15 -9.81 -20.70 24.10
N GLU A 16 -10.77 -20.26 24.90
CA GLU A 16 -11.71 -19.20 24.51
C GLU A 16 -10.99 -17.90 24.18
N PHE A 17 -10.02 -17.51 25.00
CA PHE A 17 -9.21 -16.32 24.75
C PHE A 17 -8.46 -16.41 23.43
N ARG A 18 -7.85 -17.57 23.11
CA ARG A 18 -7.19 -17.79 21.82
C ARG A 18 -8.17 -17.71 20.65
N LEU A 19 -9.36 -18.29 20.76
CA LEU A 19 -10.38 -18.24 19.72
C LEU A 19 -10.85 -16.80 19.45
N VAL A 20 -11.15 -16.04 20.51
CA VAL A 20 -11.56 -14.63 20.40
C VAL A 20 -10.43 -13.80 19.79
N THR A 21 -9.19 -14.04 20.20
CA THR A 21 -8.02 -13.35 19.65
C THR A 21 -7.86 -13.61 18.16
N ALA A 22 -7.91 -14.88 17.74
CA ALA A 22 -7.82 -15.26 16.33
C ALA A 22 -8.94 -14.66 15.48
N SER A 23 -10.17 -14.62 16.01
CA SER A 23 -11.31 -13.99 15.32
C SER A 23 -11.10 -12.49 15.12
N LYS A 24 -10.63 -11.78 16.16
CA LYS A 24 -10.36 -10.33 16.08
C LYS A 24 -9.22 -10.01 15.13
N GLU A 25 -8.21 -10.88 15.08
CA GLU A 25 -7.09 -10.70 14.17
C GLU A 25 -7.51 -10.91 12.71
N ALA A 26 -8.35 -11.91 12.43
CA ALA A 26 -8.94 -12.07 11.11
C ALA A 26 -9.80 -10.85 10.71
N GLU A 27 -10.62 -10.33 11.61
CA GLU A 27 -11.44 -9.14 11.38
C GLU A 27 -10.57 -7.91 11.08
N LYS A 28 -9.48 -7.71 11.84
CA LYS A 28 -8.51 -6.64 11.58
C LYS A 28 -7.94 -6.71 10.17
N VAL A 29 -7.53 -7.90 9.71
CA VAL A 29 -6.97 -8.08 8.36
C VAL A 29 -8.00 -7.72 7.28
N ILE A 30 -9.27 -8.10 7.47
CA ILE A 30 -10.35 -7.75 6.54
C ILE A 30 -10.55 -6.24 6.47
N ILE A 31 -10.61 -5.56 7.62
CA ILE A 31 -10.78 -4.10 7.69
C ILE A 31 -9.61 -3.39 7.01
N GLU A 32 -8.37 -3.82 7.25
CA GLU A 32 -7.18 -3.24 6.61
C GLU A 32 -7.21 -3.44 5.09
N ALA A 33 -7.57 -4.63 4.61
CA ALA A 33 -7.69 -4.93 3.19
C ALA A 33 -8.77 -4.08 2.52
N GLN A 34 -9.92 -3.91 3.17
CA GLN A 34 -11.01 -3.08 2.69
C GLN A 34 -10.63 -1.60 2.65
N GLY A 35 -9.99 -1.08 3.71
CA GLY A 35 -9.50 0.29 3.74
C GLY A 35 -8.48 0.58 2.63
N LYS A 36 -7.59 -0.38 2.35
CA LYS A 36 -6.63 -0.27 1.24
C LYS A 36 -7.33 -0.30 -0.12
N ALA A 37 -8.31 -1.18 -0.31
CA ALA A 37 -9.08 -1.26 -1.55
C ALA A 37 -9.87 0.03 -1.81
N ASP A 38 -10.53 0.58 -0.77
CA ASP A 38 -11.27 1.83 -0.87
C ASP A 38 -10.35 3.02 -1.13
N ALA A 39 -9.20 3.09 -0.45
CA ALA A 39 -8.18 4.09 -0.72
C ALA A 39 -7.72 4.03 -2.18
N ASN A 40 -7.40 2.82 -2.69
CA ASN A 40 -7.02 2.63 -4.09
C ASN A 40 -8.12 3.02 -5.06
N ARG A 41 -9.39 2.72 -4.75
CA ARG A 41 -10.55 3.09 -5.57
C ARG A 41 -10.74 4.59 -5.62
N ILE A 42 -10.62 5.28 -4.48
CA ILE A 42 -10.70 6.74 -4.39
C ILE A 42 -9.54 7.40 -5.13
N LEU A 43 -8.32 6.91 -4.93
CA LEU A 43 -7.13 7.40 -5.63
C LEU A 43 -7.24 7.19 -7.14
N SER A 44 -7.72 6.03 -7.59
CA SER A 44 -7.92 5.75 -9.01
C SER A 44 -9.03 6.62 -9.60
N ALA A 45 -10.09 6.91 -8.84
CA ALA A 45 -11.14 7.82 -9.26
C ALA A 45 -10.66 9.28 -9.32
N SER A 46 -9.70 9.68 -8.48
CA SER A 46 -9.12 11.02 -8.50
C SER A 46 -7.96 11.16 -9.48
N LEU A 47 -7.35 10.07 -9.96
CA LEU A 47 -6.39 10.06 -11.07
C LEU A 47 -7.11 10.32 -12.40
N THR A 48 -7.47 11.59 -12.64
CA THR A 48 -7.91 12.05 -13.96
C THR A 48 -6.70 12.36 -14.84
N ASP A 49 -6.84 12.31 -16.16
CA ASP A 49 -5.76 12.60 -17.13
C ASP A 49 -5.05 13.94 -16.85
N LYS A 50 -5.79 14.94 -16.35
CA LYS A 50 -5.26 16.25 -15.97
C LYS A 50 -4.32 16.20 -14.76
N ILE A 51 -4.59 15.33 -13.78
CA ILE A 51 -3.74 15.17 -12.59
C ILE A 51 -2.49 14.36 -12.92
N LEU A 52 -2.59 13.37 -13.82
CA LEU A 52 -1.42 12.66 -14.33
C LEU A 52 -0.50 13.58 -15.14
N GLN A 53 -1.06 14.48 -15.95
CA GLN A 53 -0.31 15.51 -16.66
C GLN A 53 0.38 16.48 -15.69
N ASP A 54 -0.34 16.97 -14.67
CA ASP A 54 0.23 17.87 -13.65
C ASP A 54 1.40 17.21 -12.88
N LYS A 55 1.25 15.94 -12.48
CA LYS A 55 2.34 15.16 -11.86
C LYS A 55 3.51 14.92 -12.80
N GLY A 56 3.25 14.73 -14.10
CA GLY A 56 4.30 14.60 -15.11
C GLY A 56 5.10 15.89 -15.28
N ILE A 57 4.43 17.04 -15.25
CA ILE A 57 5.08 18.36 -15.27
C ILE A 57 5.92 18.54 -14.01
N GLU A 58 5.36 18.27 -12.82
CA GLU A 58 6.09 18.36 -11.55
C GLU A 58 7.35 17.47 -11.53
N ALA A 59 7.22 16.23 -11.99
CA ALA A 59 8.35 15.30 -12.10
C ALA A 59 9.43 15.84 -13.07
N THR A 60 9.02 16.42 -14.19
CA THR A 60 9.93 17.03 -15.16
C THR A 60 10.64 18.26 -14.58
N THR A 61 9.93 19.11 -13.84
CA THR A 61 10.50 20.27 -13.14
C THR A 61 11.53 19.85 -12.10
N LYS A 62 11.23 18.83 -11.28
CA LYS A 62 12.17 18.30 -10.29
C LYS A 62 13.41 17.69 -10.93
N LEU A 63 13.27 17.06 -12.09
CA LEU A 63 14.41 16.58 -12.88
C LEU A 63 15.25 17.73 -13.43
N ALA A 64 14.59 18.79 -13.92
CA ALA A 64 15.26 20.00 -14.43
C ALA A 64 16.03 20.76 -13.34
N GLU A 65 15.55 20.72 -12.09
CA GLU A 65 16.23 21.32 -10.93
C GLU A 65 17.35 20.42 -10.36
N SER A 66 17.48 19.17 -10.84
CA SER A 66 18.47 18.23 -10.33
C SER A 66 19.88 18.58 -10.84
N PRO A 67 20.89 18.66 -9.96
CA PRO A 67 22.23 19.12 -10.32
C PRO A 67 22.99 18.21 -11.31
N ASN A 68 22.45 17.02 -11.67
CA ASN A 68 23.14 16.01 -12.47
C ASN A 68 22.31 15.37 -13.60
N SER A 69 21.13 15.88 -14.01
CA SER A 69 20.34 15.19 -15.05
C SER A 69 20.66 15.68 -16.48
N LYS A 70 21.44 14.87 -17.23
CA LYS A 70 21.59 15.01 -18.68
C LYS A 70 20.48 14.22 -19.40
N VAL A 71 19.85 14.89 -20.38
CA VAL A 71 18.87 14.47 -21.41
C VAL A 71 17.80 13.44 -21.02
N VAL A 72 16.54 13.91 -20.99
CA VAL A 72 15.31 13.11 -20.81
C VAL A 72 14.54 13.06 -22.14
N ILE A 73 14.34 11.87 -22.73
CA ILE A 73 13.53 11.69 -23.94
C ILE A 73 12.15 11.17 -23.55
N ILE A 74 11.10 11.99 -23.70
CA ILE A 74 9.70 11.62 -23.46
C ILE A 74 9.07 11.21 -24.80
N GLY A 75 9.00 9.92 -25.06
CA GLY A 75 8.39 9.36 -26.27
C GLY A 75 6.87 9.25 -26.17
N SER A 76 6.14 9.77 -27.17
CA SER A 76 4.68 9.72 -27.31
C SER A 76 4.15 8.36 -27.81
N GLY A 77 4.63 7.26 -27.23
CA GLY A 77 4.01 5.93 -27.35
C GLY A 77 3.10 5.67 -26.15
N LYS A 78 2.06 4.82 -26.31
CA LYS A 78 1.11 4.46 -25.22
C LYS A 78 1.76 3.90 -23.93
N ASP A 79 3.06 3.59 -23.96
CA ASP A 79 3.91 3.11 -22.86
C ASP A 79 5.20 3.95 -22.70
N GLY A 80 5.12 5.28 -22.85
CA GLY A 80 6.26 6.20 -22.87
C GLY A 80 7.03 6.32 -21.55
N LEU A 81 7.84 5.32 -21.21
CA LEU A 81 8.86 5.42 -20.17
C LEU A 81 10.06 6.24 -20.70
N PRO A 82 10.60 7.19 -19.90
CA PRO A 82 11.73 7.99 -20.32
C PRO A 82 13.01 7.15 -20.40
N ILE A 83 13.70 7.21 -21.53
CA ILE A 83 15.04 6.64 -21.69
C ILE A 83 16.07 7.74 -21.40
N ILE A 84 16.97 7.46 -20.46
CA ILE A 84 18.09 8.33 -20.08
C ILE A 84 19.33 7.80 -20.78
N LEU A 85 19.90 8.61 -21.70
CA LEU A 85 21.19 8.33 -22.35
C LEU A 85 22.21 9.30 -21.76
N GLY A 86 23.14 8.75 -20.98
CA GLY A 86 24.28 9.48 -20.43
C GLY A 86 25.31 9.77 -21.52
N ASP A 87 25.92 10.95 -21.45
CA ASP A 87 27.08 11.31 -22.26
C ASP A 87 28.26 11.64 -21.35
N GLN A 88 29.44 11.20 -21.82
CA GLN A 88 30.76 11.03 -21.18
C GLN A 88 31.12 11.94 -20.00
#